data_AF-X7EBD6-F1
#
_entry.id   AF-X7EBD6-F1
#
_cell.length_a   1.000
_cell.length_b   1.000
_cell.length_c   1.000
_cell.angle_alpha   90.00
_cell.angle_beta   90.00
_cell.angle_gamma   90.00
#
_symmetry.space_group_name_H-M   'P 1'
#
loop_
_entity.id
_entity.type
_entity.pdbx_description
1 polymer ?
#
loop_
_entity_poly.entity_id
_entity_poly.type
_entity_poly.pdbx_seq_one_letter_code
_entity_poly.pdbx_strand_id
1 'polypeptide(L)' 'MTITTVSSREFNQDASRAKRAAEHGPVFITDRGRPAHVLLSIEAYRKLTGTSRNLAEILTMPGLSEIEFDPPP' A
#
# COMPACT_ATOMS: atom_id res chain seq x y z
N MET A 1 5.68 8.55 -11.75
CA MET A 1 4.56 7.62 -11.50
C MET A 1 3.69 7.60 -12.74
N THR A 2 3.51 6.44 -13.36
CA THR A 2 2.70 6.32 -14.57
C THR A 2 1.36 5.70 -14.18
N ILE A 3 0.26 6.41 -14.42
CA ILE A 3 -1.08 5.85 -14.21
C ILE A 3 -1.50 5.17 -15.50
N THR A 4 -1.79 3.87 -15.41
CA THR A 4 -2.26 3.09 -16.56
C THR A 4 -3.75 2.82 -16.39
N THR A 5 -4.51 2.89 -17.48
CA THR A 5 -5.93 2.48 -17.48
C THR A 5 -6.12 1.39 -18.51
N VAL A 6 -6.80 0.32 -18.13
CA VAL A 6 -7.17 -0.80 -19.00
C VAL A 6 -8.64 -1.13 -18.81
N SER A 7 -9.25 -1.74 -19.81
CA SER A 7 -10.57 -2.37 -19.68
C SER A 7 -10.49 -3.70 -18.94
N SER A 8 -11.60 -4.14 -18.36
CA SER A 8 -11.72 -5.49 -17.80
C SER A 8 -11.39 -6.58 -18.83
N ARG A 9 -11.69 -6.34 -20.12
CA ARG A 9 -11.36 -7.27 -21.20
C ARG A 9 -9.85 -7.37 -21.41
N GLU A 10 -9.15 -6.26 -21.50
CA GLU A 10 -7.68 -6.24 -21.65
C GLU A 10 -6.98 -6.85 -20.43
N PHE A 11 -7.47 -6.56 -19.22
CA PHE A 11 -6.95 -7.18 -18.01
C PHE A 11 -7.11 -8.71 -18.01
N ASN A 12 -8.29 -9.20 -18.39
CA ASN A 12 -8.55 -10.64 -18.46
C ASN A 12 -7.77 -11.34 -19.59
N GLN A 13 -7.47 -10.63 -20.68
CA GLN A 13 -6.69 -11.16 -21.79
C GLN A 13 -5.18 -11.19 -21.50
N ASP A 14 -4.66 -10.19 -20.78
CA ASP A 14 -3.23 -10.07 -20.46
C ASP A 14 -2.99 -9.52 -19.05
N ALA A 15 -3.31 -10.35 -18.05
CA ALA A 15 -3.09 -10.01 -16.65
C ALA A 15 -1.60 -9.82 -16.32
N SER A 16 -0.70 -10.49 -17.04
CA SER A 16 0.74 -10.39 -16.83
C SER A 16 1.27 -9.02 -17.18
N ARG A 17 0.83 -8.43 -18.29
CA ARG A 17 1.17 -7.05 -18.66
C ARG A 17 0.63 -6.05 -17.65
N ALA A 18 -0.59 -6.23 -17.16
CA ALA A 18 -1.15 -5.37 -16.11
C ALA A 18 -0.33 -5.44 -14.81
N LYS A 19 0.14 -6.62 -14.40
CA LYS A 19 1.03 -6.79 -13.23
C LYS A 19 2.36 -6.04 -13.40
N ARG A 20 3.03 -6.15 -14.57
CA ARG A 20 4.26 -5.40 -14.85
C ARG A 20 4.03 -3.89 -14.86
N ALA A 21 2.89 -3.44 -15.41
CA ALA A 21 2.52 -2.02 -15.34
C ALA A 21 2.32 -1.56 -13.89
N ALA A 22 1.77 -2.41 -13.03
CA ALA A 22 1.55 -2.13 -11.61
C ALA A 22 2.85 -1.94 -10.79
N GLU A 23 4.01 -2.35 -11.31
CA GLU A 23 5.32 -2.06 -10.72
C GLU A 23 5.71 -0.59 -10.85
N HIS A 24 5.14 0.12 -11.84
CA HIS A 24 5.49 1.51 -12.18
C HIS A 24 4.44 2.54 -11.72
N GLY A 25 3.28 2.07 -11.24
CA GLY A 25 2.17 2.89 -10.75
C GLY A 25 0.85 2.15 -10.74
N PRO A 26 -0.24 2.76 -10.26
CA PRO A 26 -1.56 2.11 -10.23
C PRO A 26 -2.08 1.82 -11.63
N VAL A 27 -2.71 0.65 -11.77
CA VAL A 27 -3.44 0.27 -12.98
C VAL A 27 -4.94 0.30 -12.67
N PHE A 28 -5.67 1.23 -13.28
CA PHE A 28 -7.12 1.31 -13.19
C PHE A 28 -7.75 0.34 -14.18
N ILE A 29 -8.68 -0.48 -13.69
CA ILE A 29 -9.44 -1.44 -14.49
C ILE A 29 -10.86 -0.90 -14.62
N THR A 30 -11.32 -0.74 -15.86
CA THR A 30 -12.62 -0.14 -16.16
C THR A 30 -13.64 -1.18 -16.57
N ASP A 31 -14.88 -1.01 -16.09
CA ASP A 31 -16.07 -1.66 -16.64
C ASP A 31 -16.95 -0.59 -17.30
N ARG A 32 -17.39 -0.85 -18.54
CA ARG A 32 -18.20 0.08 -19.35
C ARG A 32 -17.68 1.53 -19.34
N GLY A 33 -16.36 1.70 -19.40
CA GLY A 33 -15.69 3.02 -19.44
C GLY A 33 -15.55 3.73 -18.08
N ARG A 34 -15.96 3.11 -16.97
CA ARG A 34 -15.81 3.66 -15.62
C ARG A 34 -14.81 2.84 -14.82
N PRO A 35 -13.87 3.46 -14.08
CA PRO A 35 -13.00 2.73 -13.17
C PRO A 35 -13.84 1.93 -12.17
N ALA A 36 -13.57 0.63 -12.10
CA ALA A 36 -14.25 -0.28 -11.20
C ALA A 36 -13.26 -0.80 -10.15
N HIS A 37 -12.05 -1.17 -10.57
CA HIS A 37 -11.01 -1.75 -9.71
C HIS A 37 -9.66 -1.08 -9.94
N VAL A 38 -8.73 -1.26 -9.01
CA VAL A 38 -7.34 -0.81 -9.14
C VAL A 38 -6.41 -1.97 -8.77
N LEU A 39 -5.40 -2.21 -9.60
CA LEU A 39 -4.29 -3.12 -9.29
C LEU A 39 -3.07 -2.31 -8.82
N LEU A 40 -2.48 -2.77 -7.73
CA LEU A 40 -1.25 -2.25 -7.14
C LEU A 40 -0.26 -3.39 -6.90
N SER A 41 1.03 -3.07 -6.91
CA SER A 41 2.00 -3.97 -6.27
C SER A 41 1.69 -4.09 -4.78
N ILE A 42 2.04 -5.24 -4.19
CA ILE A 42 1.80 -5.46 -2.75
C ILE A 42 2.59 -4.45 -1.89
N GLU A 43 3.75 -3.99 -2.36
CA GLU A 43 4.53 -2.95 -1.68
C GLU A 43 3.79 -1.61 -1.68
N ALA A 44 3.27 -1.19 -2.84
CA ALA A 44 2.50 0.05 -2.96
C ALA A 44 1.23 0.00 -2.11
N TYR A 45 0.54 -1.16 -2.09
CA TYR A 45 -0.61 -1.38 -1.23
C TYR A 45 -0.24 -1.24 0.26
N ARG A 46 0.83 -1.90 0.73
CA ARG A 46 1.27 -1.82 2.14
C ARG A 46 1.67 -0.41 2.57
N LYS A 47 2.33 0.35 1.68
CA LYS A 47 2.65 1.76 1.91
C LYS A 47 1.37 2.60 2.02
N LEU A 48 0.38 2.35 1.16
CA LEU A 48 -0.92 3.03 1.17
C LEU A 48 -1.75 2.70 2.42
N THR A 49 -1.79 1.43 2.82
CA THR A 49 -2.57 0.98 3.99
C THR A 49 -1.87 1.20 5.32
N GLY A 50 -0.74 1.90 5.34
CA GLY A 50 -0.10 2.31 6.58
C GLY A 50 0.40 1.15 7.44
N THR A 51 0.74 -0.01 6.87
CA THR A 51 1.50 -1.04 7.62
C THR A 51 2.97 -0.66 7.78
N SER A 52 3.27 0.65 7.80
CA SER A 52 4.39 1.19 8.55
C SER A 52 4.06 0.98 10.02
N ARG A 53 4.85 0.14 10.71
CA ARG A 53 4.81 -0.09 12.16
C ARG A 53 4.39 1.19 12.87
N ASN A 54 3.40 1.10 13.76
CA ASN A 54 2.97 2.24 14.55
C ASN A 54 4.21 2.82 15.25
N LEU A 55 4.43 4.14 15.19
CA LEU A 55 5.57 4.76 15.88
C LEU A 55 5.57 4.37 17.36
N ALA A 56 4.39 4.23 17.97
CA ALA A 56 4.24 3.69 19.31
C ALA A 56 4.83 2.27 19.42
N GLU A 57 4.52 1.35 18.51
CA GLU A 57 5.09 -0.02 18.50
C GLU A 57 6.61 -0.03 18.30
N ILE A 58 7.17 0.88 17.49
CA ILE A 58 8.62 0.99 17.31
C ILE A 58 9.29 1.55 18.57
N LEU A 59 8.65 2.50 19.24
CA LEU A 59 9.16 3.15 20.45
C LEU A 59 8.87 2.34 21.72
N THR A 60 8.05 1.30 21.66
CA THR A 60 7.81 0.41 22.80
C THR A 60 9.06 -0.40 23.08
N MET A 61 9.73 -0.08 24.17
CA MET A 61 10.71 -0.97 24.81
C MET A 61 10.00 -1.73 25.95
N PRO A 62 9.93 -3.07 25.91
CA PRO A 62 9.47 -3.85 27.07
C PRO A 62 10.29 -3.50 28.31
N GLY A 63 9.62 -3.17 29.43
CA GLY A 63 10.27 -2.78 30.68
C GLY A 63 10.34 -1.27 30.96
N LEU A 64 9.89 -0.40 30.05
CA LEU A 64 9.82 1.06 30.32
C LEU A 64 8.96 1.41 31.55
N SER A 65 7.92 0.64 31.83
CA SER A 65 7.05 0.84 33.00
C SER A 65 7.72 0.53 34.34
N GLU A 66 8.90 -0.10 34.33
CA GLU A 66 9.66 -0.45 35.54
C GLU A 66 10.76 0.57 35.86
N ILE A 67 10.96 1.57 34.99
CA ILE A 67 11.94 2.64 35.23
C ILE A 67 11.32 3.67 36.18
N GLU A 68 11.89 3.79 37.37
CA GLU A 68 11.52 4.84 38.33
C GLU A 68 11.91 6.22 37.76
N PHE A 69 10.92 7.08 37.58
CA PHE A 69 11.11 8.44 37.04
C PHE A 69 11.21 9.44 38.19
N ASP A 70 12.39 10.03 38.37
CA ASP A 70 12.65 11.09 39.36
C ASP A 70 12.89 12.44 38.64
N PRO A 71 11.83 13.25 38.41
CA PRO A 71 11.97 14.53 37.76
C PRO A 71 12.65 15.55 38.69
N PRO A 72 13.53 16.41 38.18
CA PRO A 72 14.05 17.53 38.96
C PRO A 72 12.93 18.52 39.33
N PRO A 73 13.08 19.25 40.45
CA PRO A 73 12.08 20.21 40.94
C PRO A 73 11.89 21.42 40.04
#